data_AF-A0AAP0RR25-F1
#
_entry.id   AF-A0AAP0RR25-F1
#
_cell.length_a   1.000
_cell.length_b   1.000
_cell.length_c   1.000
_cell.angle_alpha   90.00
_cell.angle_beta   90.00
_cell.angle_gamma   90.00
#
_symmetry.space_group_name_H-M   'P 1'
#
loop_
_entity.id
_entity.type
_entity.pdbx_description
1 polymer ?
#
loop_
_entity_poly.entity_id
_entity_poly.type
_entity_poly.pdbx_seq_one_letter_code
_entity_poly.pdbx_strand_id
1 'polypeptide(L)'
;MFAAVSIGIEKWPGYQIHSHNYRVPEPFCGQIVVLIGFGPSAFDISRDIARVAKEVHIATRAPEVKVSKLDNHDNLWLHKMIESVYEDGKVTFQDGSAVYADTIFYCTGYKYHYPFLETNGIVTINDNRVGPLYKHIFPPRLAPWISFIGIPMKHYEYKNWLLAQIGLPPLEEWRIKLMEEAIKFVIPKEDGYRNQWDDDYWNAVVESKEVKSLENKHAVAFEGAVEVP
;
A
#
# COMPACT_ATOMS: atom_id res chain seq x y z
N MET A 1 10.22 12.67 2.35
CA MET A 1 11.43 11.83 2.46
C MET A 1 11.52 11.41 3.92
N PHE A 2 11.87 10.15 4.23
CA PHE A 2 12.08 9.74 5.62
C PHE A 2 13.25 10.57 6.18
N ALA A 3 12.97 11.54 7.03
CA ALA A 3 13.98 12.46 7.58
C ALA A 3 15.02 11.75 8.46
N ALA A 4 14.78 10.51 8.88
CA ALA A 4 15.67 9.76 9.76
C ALA A 4 16.75 8.94 9.01
N VAL A 5 16.56 8.63 7.72
CA VAL A 5 17.54 7.85 6.95
C VAL A 5 18.66 8.75 6.39
N SER A 6 18.50 10.08 6.39
CA SER A 6 19.49 10.97 5.78
C SER A 6 20.83 11.07 6.51
N ILE A 7 20.92 10.64 7.77
CA ILE A 7 22.16 10.74 8.55
C ILE A 7 23.12 9.61 8.13
N GLY A 8 24.09 9.94 7.29
CA GLY A 8 25.19 9.06 6.87
C GLY A 8 24.94 8.21 5.62
N ILE A 9 23.72 8.21 5.07
CA ILE A 9 23.33 7.32 3.96
C ILE A 9 24.11 7.53 2.66
N GLU A 10 24.62 8.74 2.42
CA GLU A 10 25.45 9.03 1.25
C GLU A 10 26.79 8.29 1.27
N LYS A 11 27.26 7.92 2.47
CA LYS A 11 28.53 7.23 2.66
C LYS A 11 28.39 5.77 3.09
N TRP A 12 27.16 5.31 3.35
CA TRP A 12 26.92 3.93 3.71
C TRP A 12 27.19 3.02 2.49
N PRO A 13 28.03 1.98 2.62
CA PRO A 13 28.60 1.27 1.47
C PRO A 13 27.67 0.22 0.83
N GLY A 14 26.58 -0.15 1.50
CA GLY A 14 25.71 -1.23 1.04
C GLY A 14 24.77 -0.84 -0.10
N TYR A 15 24.04 -1.84 -0.60
CA TYR A 15 23.12 -1.66 -1.72
C TYR A 15 21.83 -0.96 -1.31
N GLN A 16 21.39 0.00 -2.11
CA GLN A 16 20.20 0.81 -1.84
C GLN A 16 19.16 0.62 -2.95
N ILE A 17 17.92 0.28 -2.60
CA ILE A 17 16.87 -0.03 -3.58
C ILE A 17 15.50 0.43 -3.12
N HIS A 18 14.70 1.02 -4.02
CA HIS A 18 13.28 1.26 -3.76
C HIS A 18 12.45 0.02 -4.04
N SER A 19 11.41 -0.22 -3.25
CA SER A 19 10.44 -1.32 -3.43
C SER A 19 9.88 -1.44 -4.86
N HIS A 20 9.85 -0.34 -5.62
CA HIS A 20 9.49 -0.32 -7.05
C HIS A 20 10.33 -1.27 -7.92
N ASN A 21 11.61 -1.45 -7.58
CA ASN A 21 12.56 -2.26 -8.35
C ASN A 21 12.68 -3.70 -7.83
N TYR A 22 12.00 -4.04 -6.73
CA TYR A 22 11.97 -5.42 -6.22
C TYR A 22 11.23 -6.35 -7.18
N ARG A 23 11.74 -7.56 -7.41
CA ARG A 23 11.09 -8.56 -8.27
C ARG A 23 11.07 -9.95 -7.66
N VAL A 24 12.20 -10.43 -7.16
CA VAL A 24 12.39 -11.79 -6.65
C VAL A 24 13.39 -11.78 -5.49
N PRO A 25 13.34 -12.75 -4.57
CA PRO A 25 14.14 -12.73 -3.33
C PRO A 25 15.59 -13.22 -3.51
N GLU A 26 15.88 -14.07 -4.49
CA GLU A 26 17.17 -14.79 -4.65
C GLU A 26 18.41 -13.90 -4.63
N PRO A 27 18.42 -12.67 -5.20
CA PRO A 27 19.56 -11.77 -5.11
C PRO A 27 19.96 -11.38 -3.69
N PHE A 28 19.08 -11.57 -2.71
CA PHE A 28 19.29 -11.23 -1.30
C PHE A 28 19.62 -12.46 -0.43
N CYS A 29 19.91 -13.60 -1.07
CA CYS A 29 20.27 -14.83 -0.37
C CYS A 29 21.49 -14.62 0.54
N GLY A 30 21.37 -15.01 1.82
CA GLY A 30 22.43 -14.90 2.81
C GLY A 30 22.75 -13.47 3.29
N GLN A 31 22.04 -12.44 2.80
CA GLN A 31 22.28 -11.05 3.20
C GLN A 31 21.54 -10.68 4.50
N ILE A 32 22.02 -9.62 5.16
CA ILE A 32 21.28 -8.88 6.19
C ILE A 32 20.60 -7.68 5.52
N VAL A 33 19.27 -7.68 5.50
CA VAL A 33 18.45 -6.72 4.75
C VAL A 33 17.64 -5.84 5.70
N VAL A 34 17.69 -4.53 5.51
CA VAL A 34 16.88 -3.56 6.27
C VAL A 34 15.81 -2.95 5.35
N LEU A 35 14.54 -3.01 5.74
CA LEU A 35 13.42 -2.38 5.03
C LEU A 35 12.93 -1.15 5.81
N ILE A 36 12.85 -0.01 5.14
CA ILE A 36 12.30 1.23 5.69
C ILE A 36 10.83 1.36 5.29
N GLY A 37 9.96 1.36 6.28
CA GLY A 37 8.53 1.48 6.12
C GLY A 37 7.78 0.25 6.61
N PHE A 38 6.50 0.43 6.88
CA PHE A 38 5.61 -0.64 7.36
C PHE A 38 4.27 -0.55 6.62
N GLY A 39 4.31 -0.35 5.30
CA GLY A 39 3.14 -0.48 4.44
C GLY A 39 2.97 -1.92 3.93
N PRO A 40 2.01 -2.16 3.01
CA PRO A 40 1.82 -3.46 2.36
C PRO A 40 3.09 -3.97 1.68
N SER A 41 3.77 -3.12 0.89
CA SER A 41 5.00 -3.52 0.21
C SER A 41 6.10 -3.94 1.18
N ALA A 42 6.28 -3.23 2.30
CA ALA A 42 7.29 -3.61 3.28
C ALA A 42 6.96 -4.95 3.94
N PHE A 43 5.67 -5.18 4.23
CA PHE A 43 5.19 -6.41 4.83
C PHE A 43 5.38 -7.61 3.90
N ASP A 44 5.02 -7.49 2.62
CA ASP A 44 5.14 -8.60 1.68
C ASP A 44 6.59 -8.88 1.27
N ILE A 45 7.36 -7.83 0.96
CA ILE A 45 8.74 -7.96 0.49
C ILE A 45 9.63 -8.52 1.61
N SER A 46 9.48 -8.05 2.85
CA SER A 46 10.29 -8.56 3.97
C SER A 46 10.13 -10.06 4.17
N ARG A 47 8.90 -10.55 4.03
CA ARG A 47 8.58 -11.97 4.20
C ARG A 47 9.07 -12.83 3.03
N ASP A 48 8.97 -12.32 1.80
CA ASP A 48 9.49 -13.06 0.65
C ASP A 48 11.03 -13.11 0.69
N ILE A 49 11.69 -12.01 1.06
CA ILE A 49 13.15 -11.96 1.26
C ILE A 49 13.60 -12.84 2.43
N ALA A 50 12.83 -12.90 3.53
CA ALA A 50 13.16 -13.71 4.70
C ALA A 50 13.31 -15.21 4.39
N ARG A 51 12.77 -15.68 3.25
CA ARG A 51 12.93 -17.08 2.79
C ARG A 51 14.36 -17.43 2.39
N VAL A 52 15.19 -16.44 2.04
CA VAL A 52 16.56 -16.65 1.53
C VAL A 52 17.61 -15.81 2.26
N ALA A 53 17.22 -14.68 2.86
CA ALA A 53 18.12 -13.79 3.58
C ALA A 53 18.59 -14.40 4.91
N LYS A 54 19.75 -13.96 5.39
CA LYS A 54 20.25 -14.33 6.71
C LYS A 54 19.39 -13.67 7.80
N GLU A 55 19.17 -12.36 7.70
CA GLU A 55 18.35 -11.59 8.63
C GLU A 55 17.59 -10.48 7.89
N VAL A 56 16.37 -10.17 8.35
CA VAL A 56 15.51 -9.13 7.79
C VAL A 56 15.02 -8.20 8.90
N HIS A 57 15.26 -6.90 8.77
CA HIS A 57 14.94 -5.90 9.78
C HIS A 57 14.00 -4.85 9.19
N ILE A 58 12.82 -4.68 9.76
CA ILE A 58 11.87 -3.65 9.35
C ILE A 58 11.98 -2.45 10.29
N ALA A 59 12.31 -1.28 9.76
CA ALA A 59 12.31 -0.02 10.48
C ALA A 59 11.02 0.76 10.21
N THR A 60 10.29 1.14 11.27
CA THR A 60 8.99 1.80 11.15
C THR A 60 8.87 3.05 12.03
N ARG A 61 8.03 3.99 11.56
CA ARG A 61 7.64 5.21 12.28
C ARG A 61 6.34 5.06 13.06
N ALA A 62 5.74 3.87 13.06
CA ALA A 62 4.52 3.63 13.80
C ALA A 62 4.77 3.84 15.31
N PRO A 63 3.87 4.54 16.02
CA PRO A 63 4.11 4.96 17.40
C PRO A 63 4.12 3.79 18.40
N GLU A 64 3.36 2.73 18.15
CA GLU A 64 3.21 1.58 19.04
C GLU A 64 3.88 0.33 18.46
N VAL A 65 5.21 0.36 18.39
CA VAL A 65 6.00 -0.76 17.88
C VAL A 65 6.68 -1.45 19.05
N LYS A 66 6.22 -2.66 19.38
CA LYS A 66 6.97 -3.57 20.23
C LYS A 66 8.15 -4.08 19.41
N VAL A 67 9.37 -3.73 19.82
CA VAL A 67 10.58 -4.23 19.19
C VAL A 67 10.65 -5.72 19.49
N SER A 68 10.47 -6.54 18.46
CA SER A 68 10.45 -7.98 18.60
C SER A 68 10.77 -8.67 17.29
N LYS A 69 11.16 -9.93 17.40
CA LYS A 69 11.02 -10.88 16.30
C LYS A 69 9.54 -10.94 15.91
N LEU A 70 9.23 -10.95 14.62
CA LEU A 70 7.84 -11.20 14.20
C LEU A 70 7.49 -12.67 14.42
N ASP A 71 6.27 -12.92 14.88
CA ASP A 71 5.77 -14.27 15.09
C ASP A 71 5.85 -15.08 13.78
N ASN A 72 6.09 -16.39 13.91
CA ASN A 72 6.24 -17.35 12.81
C ASN A 72 7.43 -17.12 11.86
N HIS A 73 8.36 -16.21 12.17
CA HIS A 73 9.55 -15.98 11.36
C HIS A 73 10.83 -16.15 12.19
N ASP A 74 11.79 -16.91 11.65
CA ASP A 74 13.04 -17.19 12.38
C ASP A 74 14.10 -16.09 12.25
N ASN A 75 13.95 -15.23 11.26
CA ASN A 75 14.95 -14.26 10.85
C ASN A 75 14.36 -12.90 10.46
N LEU A 76 13.22 -12.50 11.06
CA LEU A 76 12.56 -11.23 10.75
C LEU A 76 12.24 -10.45 12.02
N TRP A 77 12.74 -9.22 12.10
CA TRP A 77 12.61 -8.34 13.26
C TRP A 77 11.93 -7.01 12.90
N LEU A 78 11.19 -6.47 13.87
CA LEU A 78 10.59 -5.15 13.79
C LEU A 78 11.31 -4.19 14.75
N HIS A 79 11.71 -3.04 14.24
CA HIS A 79 12.49 -2.02 14.93
C HIS A 79 11.79 -0.66 14.89
N LYS A 80 12.23 0.23 15.77
CA LYS A 80 11.96 1.67 15.62
C LYS A 80 12.68 2.23 14.37
N MET A 81 12.49 3.51 14.09
CA MET A 81 13.14 4.15 12.95
C MET A 81 14.66 3.99 13.02
N ILE A 82 15.30 3.95 11.85
CA ILE A 82 16.75 4.08 11.75
C ILE A 82 17.16 5.41 12.42
N GLU A 83 18.17 5.36 13.27
CA GLU A 83 18.77 6.52 13.91
C GLU A 83 19.93 7.07 13.07
N SER A 84 20.83 6.20 12.61
CA SER A 84 21.97 6.57 11.76
C SER A 84 22.48 5.36 10.99
N VAL A 85 23.19 5.64 9.89
CA VAL A 85 23.97 4.64 9.15
C VAL A 85 25.42 5.10 9.01
N TYR A 86 26.35 4.15 8.96
CA TYR A 86 27.79 4.41 9.09
C TYR A 86 28.61 3.84 7.92
N GLU A 87 29.80 4.40 7.69
CA GLU A 87 30.69 4.04 6.58
C GLU A 87 31.19 2.57 6.64
N ASP A 88 31.14 1.94 7.82
CA ASP A 88 31.51 0.55 8.05
C ASP A 88 30.36 -0.44 7.75
N GLY A 89 29.22 0.04 7.25
CA GLY A 89 28.04 -0.77 6.96
C GLY A 89 27.05 -0.90 8.12
N LYS A 90 27.36 -0.35 9.29
CA LYS A 90 26.48 -0.39 10.47
C LYS A 90 25.23 0.47 10.26
N VAL A 91 24.10 -0.03 10.74
CA VAL A 91 22.79 0.63 10.83
C VAL A 91 22.34 0.60 12.29
N THR A 92 22.08 1.75 12.89
CA THR A 92 21.52 1.86 14.25
C THR A 92 20.05 2.25 14.21
N PHE A 93 19.29 1.81 15.19
CA PHE A 93 17.86 2.10 15.31
C PHE A 93 17.59 2.88 16.60
N GLN A 94 16.50 3.65 16.62
CA GLN A 94 16.08 4.46 17.77
C GLN A 94 15.65 3.64 19.00
N ASP A 95 15.63 2.32 18.91
CA ASP A 95 15.45 1.41 20.05
C ASP A 95 16.79 1.01 20.70
N GLY A 96 17.92 1.51 20.19
CA GLY A 96 19.27 1.22 20.68
C GLY A 96 19.91 -0.02 20.06
N SER A 97 19.19 -0.78 19.24
CA SER A 97 19.75 -1.93 18.51
C SER A 97 20.57 -1.47 17.29
N ALA A 98 21.44 -2.37 16.79
CA ALA A 98 22.25 -2.12 15.63
C ALA A 98 22.57 -3.41 14.87
N VAL A 99 22.72 -3.30 13.55
CA VAL A 99 23.09 -4.41 12.65
C VAL A 99 24.11 -3.93 11.62
N TYR A 100 24.93 -4.84 11.10
CA TYR A 100 25.69 -4.59 9.87
C TYR A 100 24.86 -5.12 8.72
N ALA A 101 24.41 -4.23 7.85
CA ALA A 101 23.48 -4.58 6.78
C ALA A 101 24.18 -4.53 5.41
N ASP A 102 23.74 -5.40 4.51
CA ASP A 102 24.22 -5.44 3.13
C ASP A 102 23.32 -4.61 2.21
N THR A 103 22.00 -4.60 2.48
CA THR A 103 21.00 -3.93 1.64
C THR A 103 19.99 -3.12 2.46
N ILE A 104 19.68 -1.91 2.00
CA ILE A 104 18.59 -1.07 2.48
C ILE A 104 17.49 -0.93 1.41
N PHE A 105 16.27 -1.32 1.77
CA PHE A 105 15.06 -1.18 0.97
C PHE A 105 14.23 0.03 1.40
N TYR A 106 13.87 0.88 0.44
CA TYR A 106 12.91 1.94 0.62
C TYR A 106 11.51 1.43 0.25
N CYS A 107 10.73 1.04 1.26
CA CYS A 107 9.32 0.67 1.14
C CYS A 107 8.43 1.85 1.53
N THR A 108 8.75 3.02 0.98
CA THR A 108 8.30 4.33 1.47
C THR A 108 7.10 4.91 0.71
N GLY A 109 6.50 4.10 -0.17
CA GLY A 109 5.38 4.50 -1.03
C GLY A 109 5.82 5.25 -2.28
N TYR A 110 4.88 5.91 -2.93
CA TYR A 110 5.06 6.57 -4.22
C TYR A 110 4.59 8.02 -4.16
N LYS A 111 5.07 8.83 -5.12
CA LYS A 111 4.58 10.19 -5.34
C LYS A 111 3.85 10.28 -6.66
N TYR A 112 2.77 11.07 -6.71
CA TYR A 112 2.17 11.45 -7.98
C TYR A 112 3.16 12.24 -8.82
N HIS A 113 3.25 11.90 -10.10
CA HIS A 113 4.12 12.57 -11.05
C HIS A 113 3.50 12.49 -12.46
N TYR A 114 3.17 13.64 -13.04
CA TYR A 114 2.57 13.75 -14.37
C TYR A 114 3.44 14.63 -15.27
N PRO A 115 4.61 14.13 -15.73
CA PRO A 115 5.57 14.94 -16.49
C PRO A 115 5.03 15.40 -17.85
N PHE A 116 3.99 14.73 -18.36
CA PHE A 116 3.33 15.04 -19.62
C PHE A 116 2.25 16.13 -19.50
N LEU A 117 1.88 16.54 -18.28
CA LEU A 117 0.72 17.38 -18.07
C LEU A 117 1.12 18.83 -17.76
N GLU A 118 0.99 19.69 -18.77
CA GLU A 118 1.20 21.13 -18.63
C GLU A 118 -0.12 21.85 -18.41
N THR A 119 -0.31 22.44 -17.23
CA THR A 119 -1.55 23.18 -16.88
C THR A 119 -1.30 24.63 -16.52
N ASN A 120 -0.09 25.15 -16.75
CA ASN A 120 0.32 26.51 -16.34
C ASN A 120 0.01 26.79 -14.85
N GLY A 121 0.23 25.80 -13.99
CA GLY A 121 0.01 25.89 -12.55
C GLY A 121 -1.45 25.76 -12.09
N ILE A 122 -2.40 25.49 -13.00
CA ILE A 122 -3.80 25.25 -12.62
C ILE A 122 -3.94 23.96 -11.80
N VAL A 123 -3.21 22.91 -12.16
CA VAL A 123 -3.07 21.67 -11.39
C VAL A 123 -1.66 21.59 -10.86
N THR A 124 -1.54 21.38 -9.55
CA THR A 124 -0.27 21.25 -8.84
C THR A 124 -0.23 19.94 -8.06
N ILE A 125 0.98 19.47 -7.76
CA ILE A 125 1.21 18.32 -6.87
C ILE A 125 2.04 18.83 -5.70
N ASN A 126 1.38 19.07 -4.56
CA ASN A 126 2.02 19.57 -3.34
C ASN A 126 1.83 18.55 -2.23
N ASP A 127 2.93 18.08 -1.63
CA ASP A 127 2.92 17.04 -0.59
C ASP A 127 2.03 15.83 -0.95
N ASN A 128 2.24 15.30 -2.16
CA ASN A 128 1.48 14.19 -2.73
C ASN A 128 -0.05 14.42 -2.88
N ARG A 129 -0.50 15.68 -2.82
CA ARG A 129 -1.87 16.08 -3.14
C ARG A 129 -1.92 16.67 -4.55
N VAL A 130 -2.66 16.00 -5.44
CA VAL A 130 -2.98 16.51 -6.77
C VAL A 130 -4.17 17.46 -6.65
N GLY A 131 -4.03 18.72 -7.07
CA GLY A 131 -5.12 19.66 -6.90
C GLY A 131 -4.92 21.07 -7.43
N PRO A 132 -5.99 21.89 -7.32
CA PRO A 132 -7.31 21.51 -6.77
C PRO A 132 -8.12 20.60 -7.71
N LEU A 133 -8.79 19.59 -7.16
CA LEU A 133 -9.69 18.68 -7.88
C LEU A 133 -11.05 18.62 -7.19
N TYR A 134 -12.12 19.05 -7.88
CA TYR A 134 -13.50 18.79 -7.48
C TYR A 134 -13.73 17.28 -7.43
N LYS A 135 -14.14 16.81 -6.25
CA LYS A 135 -14.41 15.40 -5.97
C LYS A 135 -13.26 14.49 -6.38
N HIS A 136 -12.02 14.97 -6.32
CA HIS A 136 -10.82 14.23 -6.73
C HIS A 136 -10.76 13.83 -8.21
N ILE A 137 -11.63 14.39 -9.06
CA ILE A 137 -11.72 14.07 -10.49
C ILE A 137 -11.37 15.29 -11.35
N PHE A 138 -12.08 16.40 -11.15
CA PHE A 138 -12.05 17.51 -12.11
C PHE A 138 -11.33 18.73 -11.58
N PRO A 139 -10.30 19.28 -12.24
CA PRO A 139 -9.78 20.61 -11.93
C PRO A 139 -10.88 21.63 -12.24
N PRO A 140 -11.38 22.43 -11.27
CA PRO A 140 -12.56 23.28 -11.49
C PRO A 140 -12.42 24.25 -12.67
N ARG A 141 -11.20 24.75 -12.92
CA ARG A 141 -10.91 25.67 -14.02
C ARG A 141 -10.76 25.01 -15.40
N LEU A 142 -10.61 23.68 -15.44
CA LEU A 142 -10.40 22.89 -16.68
C LEU A 142 -11.51 21.85 -16.87
N ALA A 143 -12.54 21.87 -16.03
CA ALA A 143 -13.66 20.94 -16.12
C ALA A 143 -14.62 21.38 -17.24
N PRO A 144 -15.17 20.44 -18.05
CA PRO A 144 -14.98 18.98 -17.97
C PRO A 144 -13.84 18.44 -18.87
N TRP A 145 -13.03 19.29 -19.51
CA TRP A 145 -12.08 18.90 -20.55
C TRP A 145 -10.88 18.07 -20.06
N ILE A 146 -10.50 18.20 -18.79
CA ILE A 146 -9.48 17.36 -18.14
C ILE A 146 -10.07 16.72 -16.90
N SER A 147 -9.84 15.42 -16.73
CA SER A 147 -10.23 14.65 -15.56
C SER A 147 -9.08 13.74 -15.10
N PHE A 148 -9.08 13.42 -13.81
CA PHE A 148 -8.14 12.50 -13.18
C PHE A 148 -8.91 11.29 -12.65
N ILE A 149 -8.42 10.10 -12.98
CA ILE A 149 -9.00 8.83 -12.52
C ILE A 149 -7.96 8.14 -11.63
N GLY A 150 -8.42 7.55 -10.52
CA GLY A 150 -7.56 6.76 -9.63
C GLY A 150 -6.76 7.54 -8.59
N ILE A 151 -7.13 8.80 -8.29
CA ILE A 151 -6.47 9.60 -7.23
C ILE A 151 -6.83 9.13 -5.81
N PRO A 152 -8.11 8.89 -5.47
CA PRO A 152 -8.44 8.42 -4.12
C PRO A 152 -8.04 6.96 -3.91
N MET A 153 -7.52 6.65 -2.73
CA MET A 153 -7.41 5.27 -2.26
C MET A 153 -8.61 4.92 -1.39
N LYS A 154 -9.24 3.78 -1.68
CA LYS A 154 -10.16 3.00 -0.80
C LYS A 154 -11.18 3.78 0.06
N HIS A 155 -12.25 4.28 -0.56
CA HIS A 155 -13.47 4.64 0.18
C HIS A 155 -14.73 4.21 -0.59
N TYR A 156 -15.49 3.27 -0.03
CA TYR A 156 -16.72 2.76 -0.65
C TYR A 156 -17.85 3.80 -0.65
N GLU A 157 -17.90 4.68 0.36
CA GLU A 157 -18.84 5.80 0.42
C GLU A 157 -18.69 6.74 -0.78
N TYR A 158 -17.45 7.05 -1.16
CA TYR A 158 -17.16 7.88 -2.33
C TYR A 158 -17.57 7.18 -3.64
N LYS A 159 -17.38 5.87 -3.74
CA LYS A 159 -17.86 5.07 -4.87
C LYS A 159 -19.40 5.08 -4.96
N ASN A 160 -20.09 4.91 -3.83
CA ASN A 160 -21.55 4.98 -3.77
C ASN A 160 -22.07 6.37 -4.13
N TRP A 161 -21.38 7.44 -3.69
CA TRP A 161 -21.70 8.80 -4.11
C TRP A 161 -21.58 8.96 -5.63
N LEU A 162 -20.52 8.42 -6.24
CA LEU A 162 -20.32 8.47 -7.70
C LEU A 162 -21.40 7.69 -8.45
N LEU A 163 -21.75 6.47 -8.00
CA LEU A 163 -22.82 5.64 -8.58
C LEU A 163 -24.16 6.39 -8.56
N ALA A 164 -24.48 7.07 -7.46
CA ALA A 164 -25.69 7.89 -7.36
C ALA A 164 -25.71 9.06 -8.35
N GLN A 165 -24.57 9.65 -8.72
CA GLN A 165 -24.53 10.72 -9.72
C GLN A 165 -24.94 10.26 -11.13
N ILE A 166 -24.79 8.95 -11.40
CA ILE A 166 -25.11 8.35 -12.70
C ILE A 166 -26.34 7.43 -12.64
N GLY A 167 -27.13 7.50 -11.56
CA GLY A 167 -28.35 6.73 -11.41
C GLY A 167 -28.15 5.22 -11.21
N LEU A 168 -26.94 4.79 -10.84
CA LEU A 168 -26.64 3.39 -10.55
C LEU A 168 -26.85 3.07 -9.06
N PRO A 169 -27.24 1.82 -8.73
CA PRO A 169 -27.31 1.37 -7.35
C PRO A 169 -25.94 1.44 -6.65
N PRO A 170 -25.91 1.52 -5.31
CA PRO A 170 -24.67 1.44 -4.55
C PRO A 170 -24.00 0.06 -4.71
N LEU A 171 -22.73 -0.02 -4.28
CA LEU A 171 -22.00 -1.28 -4.20
C LEU A 171 -22.79 -2.32 -3.38
N GLU A 172 -22.72 -3.57 -3.84
CA GLU A 172 -23.38 -4.69 -3.19
C GLU A 172 -22.86 -4.85 -1.75
N GLU A 173 -23.77 -5.03 -0.78
CA GLU A 173 -23.41 -5.06 0.64
C GLU A 173 -22.35 -6.10 0.98
N TRP A 174 -22.37 -7.26 0.31
CA TRP A 174 -21.39 -8.31 0.53
C TRP A 174 -19.97 -7.87 0.15
N ARG A 175 -19.79 -7.00 -0.87
CA ARG A 175 -18.47 -6.46 -1.24
C ARG A 175 -17.95 -5.50 -0.19
N ILE A 176 -18.84 -4.74 0.43
CA ILE A 176 -18.51 -3.83 1.53
C ILE A 176 -18.06 -4.66 2.73
N LYS A 177 -18.86 -5.67 3.14
CA LYS A 177 -18.52 -6.61 4.22
C LYS A 177 -17.20 -7.34 3.95
N LEU A 178 -16.99 -7.84 2.74
CA LEU A 178 -15.74 -8.50 2.34
C LEU A 178 -14.53 -7.59 2.51
N MET A 179 -14.65 -6.33 2.10
CA MET A 179 -13.58 -5.38 2.26
C MET A 179 -13.32 -5.04 3.74
N GLU A 180 -14.37 -4.89 4.55
CA GLU A 180 -14.26 -4.63 5.99
C GLU A 180 -13.58 -5.80 6.71
N GLU A 181 -13.95 -7.02 6.39
CA GLU A 181 -13.31 -8.24 6.91
C GLU A 181 -11.86 -8.34 6.46
N ALA A 182 -11.56 -8.11 5.17
CA ALA A 182 -10.18 -8.07 4.68
C ALA A 182 -9.34 -7.03 5.44
N ILE A 183 -9.91 -5.87 5.75
CA ILE A 183 -9.25 -4.81 6.50
C ILE A 183 -8.93 -5.25 7.94
N LYS A 184 -9.80 -6.04 8.59
CA LYS A 184 -9.55 -6.57 9.94
C LYS A 184 -8.30 -7.43 10.03
N PHE A 185 -7.93 -8.14 8.96
CA PHE A 185 -6.70 -8.94 8.95
C PHE A 185 -5.49 -8.17 8.41
N VAL A 186 -5.70 -7.29 7.42
CA VAL A 186 -4.63 -6.50 6.78
C VAL A 186 -4.06 -5.43 7.71
N ILE A 187 -4.89 -4.77 8.53
CA ILE A 187 -4.43 -3.69 9.43
C ILE A 187 -3.51 -4.22 10.54
N PRO A 188 -3.89 -5.29 11.28
CA PRO A 188 -3.00 -5.91 12.26
C PRO A 188 -1.82 -6.62 11.60
N LYS A 189 -1.91 -6.90 10.29
CA LYS A 189 -0.91 -7.63 9.50
C LYS A 189 -0.65 -9.02 10.06
N GLU A 190 -1.75 -9.70 10.38
CA GLU A 190 -1.68 -11.10 10.79
C GLU A 190 -1.09 -11.94 9.67
N ASP A 191 -0.27 -12.91 10.07
CA ASP A 191 0.20 -13.90 9.12
C ASP A 191 -0.96 -14.82 8.70
N GLY A 192 -0.94 -15.30 7.45
CA GLY A 192 -1.93 -16.24 6.94
C GLY A 192 -3.20 -15.59 6.41
N TYR A 193 -3.40 -14.27 6.56
CA TYR A 193 -4.66 -13.61 6.13
C TYR A 193 -5.03 -13.80 4.66
N ARG A 194 -4.08 -14.13 3.79
CA ARG A 194 -4.36 -14.42 2.37
C ARG A 194 -4.91 -15.82 2.15
N ASN A 195 -4.64 -16.73 3.09
CA ASN A 195 -4.89 -18.16 2.97
C ASN A 195 -5.86 -18.68 4.04
N GLN A 196 -6.24 -17.85 5.02
CA GLN A 196 -7.12 -18.21 6.12
C GLN A 196 -8.37 -17.31 6.06
N TRP A 197 -9.45 -17.89 5.56
CA TRP A 197 -10.77 -17.26 5.45
C TRP A 197 -11.82 -18.27 5.90
N ASP A 198 -12.94 -17.77 6.40
CA ASP A 198 -14.13 -18.60 6.61
C ASP A 198 -14.82 -18.80 5.24
N ASP A 199 -14.27 -19.72 4.44
CA ASP A 199 -14.72 -19.98 3.08
C ASP A 199 -16.19 -20.42 3.04
N ASP A 200 -16.63 -21.18 4.03
CA ASP A 200 -18.03 -21.63 4.15
C ASP A 200 -18.97 -20.44 4.39
N TYR A 201 -18.60 -19.52 5.28
CA TYR A 201 -19.34 -18.27 5.48
C TYR A 201 -19.40 -17.42 4.20
N TRP A 202 -18.26 -17.20 3.53
CA TRP A 202 -18.23 -16.36 2.32
C TRP A 202 -18.97 -16.98 1.15
N ASN A 203 -18.88 -18.30 0.97
CA ASN A 203 -19.66 -19.03 -0.02
C ASN A 203 -21.16 -18.88 0.28
N ALA A 204 -21.59 -19.02 1.54
CA ALA A 204 -22.99 -18.81 1.92
C ALA A 204 -23.48 -17.36 1.68
N VAL A 205 -22.64 -16.37 1.96
CA VAL A 205 -22.94 -14.95 1.69
C VAL A 205 -23.12 -14.70 0.18
N VAL A 206 -22.21 -15.22 -0.65
CA VAL A 206 -22.25 -15.06 -2.11
C VAL A 206 -23.43 -15.84 -2.72
N GLU A 207 -23.73 -17.03 -2.21
CA GLU A 207 -24.83 -17.85 -2.71
C GLU A 207 -26.22 -17.39 -2.27
N SER A 208 -26.29 -16.47 -1.29
CA SER A 208 -27.54 -15.92 -0.80
C SER A 208 -28.38 -15.34 -1.94
N LYS A 209 -29.71 -15.56 -1.86
CA LYS A 209 -30.65 -15.12 -2.90
C LYS A 209 -30.61 -13.60 -3.16
N GLU A 210 -30.18 -12.84 -2.17
CA GLU A 210 -30.04 -11.39 -2.23
C GLU A 210 -28.91 -10.96 -3.19
N VAL A 211 -27.76 -11.65 -3.13
CA VAL A 211 -26.62 -11.38 -4.03
C VAL A 211 -26.94 -11.78 -5.47
N LYS A 212 -27.50 -12.97 -5.69
CA LYS A 212 -27.90 -13.45 -7.04
C LYS A 212 -28.97 -12.56 -7.70
N SER A 213 -29.86 -11.98 -6.89
CA SER A 213 -30.86 -11.02 -7.37
C SER A 213 -30.22 -9.67 -7.77
N LEU A 214 -29.17 -9.22 -7.06
CA LEU A 214 -28.45 -8.00 -7.40
C LEU A 214 -27.64 -8.14 -8.68
N GLU A 215 -26.95 -9.26 -8.90
CA GLU A 215 -26.17 -9.50 -10.14
C GLU A 215 -27.04 -9.42 -11.40
N ASN A 216 -28.22 -10.05 -11.36
CA ASN A 216 -29.18 -9.99 -12.47
C ASN A 216 -29.70 -8.58 -12.73
N LYS A 217 -29.90 -7.75 -11.69
CA LYS A 217 -30.33 -6.35 -11.85
C LYS A 217 -29.23 -5.46 -12.43
N HIS A 218 -27.98 -5.68 -12.05
CA HIS A 218 -26.84 -4.91 -12.59
C HIS A 218 -26.56 -5.25 -14.06
N ALA A 219 -26.68 -6.53 -14.45
CA ALA A 219 -26.53 -6.93 -15.86
C ALA A 219 -27.53 -6.20 -16.77
N VAL A 220 -28.79 -6.08 -16.34
CA VAL A 220 -29.84 -5.37 -17.09
C VAL A 220 -29.62 -3.85 -17.10
N ALA A 221 -29.11 -3.27 -16.01
CA ALA A 221 -28.83 -1.84 -15.94
C ALA A 221 -27.68 -1.39 -16.86
N PHE A 222 -26.66 -2.25 -17.05
CA PHE A 222 -25.54 -1.97 -17.97
C PHE A 222 -25.96 -2.05 -19.45
N GLU A 223 -26.88 -2.95 -19.81
CA GLU A 223 -27.42 -3.03 -21.17
C GLU A 223 -28.25 -1.79 -21.55
N GLY A 224 -28.92 -1.15 -20.59
CA GLY A 224 -29.70 0.09 -20.81
C GLY A 224 -28.90 1.39 -20.80
N ALA A 225 -27.62 1.38 -20.41
CA ALA A 225 -26.79 2.58 -20.28
C ALA A 225 -25.92 2.89 -21.52
N VAL A 226 -26.04 2.11 -22.60
CA VAL A 226 -25.23 2.25 -23.83
C VAL A 226 -25.86 3.19 -24.87
N GLU A 227 -27.06 3.72 -24.63
CA GLU A 227 -27.62 4.76 -25.50
C GLU A 227 -27.13 6.15 -25.07
N VAL A 228 -26.03 6.59 -25.68
CA VAL A 228 -25.60 8.00 -25.68
C VAL A 228 -26.06 8.63 -27.00
N PRO A 229 -26.68 9.82 -27.02
CA PRO A 229 -27.03 10.53 -28.25
C PRO A 229 -25.81 10.95 -29.09
#